data_AF-A3IV62-F1
#
_entry.id   AF-A3IV62-F1
#
_cell.length_a   1.000
_cell.length_b   1.000
_cell.length_c   1.000
_cell.angle_alpha   90.00
_cell.angle_beta   90.00
_cell.angle_gamma   90.00
#
_symmetry.space_group_name_H-M   'P 1'
#
loop_
_entity.id
_entity.type
_entity.pdbx_description
1 polymer ?
#
loop_
_entity_poly.entity_id
_entity_poly.type
_entity_poly.pdbx_seq_one_letter_code
_entity_poly.pdbx_strand_id
1 'polypeptide(L)'
;MSNSSLNKLPIYAALGVPEIWRYDGNQLIVCILNNYNYVESDYSLTFPWLKIADLLPFIQQSLKQGETVTLKKFRQWVKQQTS
;
A
#
# COMPACT_ATOMS: atom_id res chain seq x y z
N MET A 1 -26.86 10.78 -12.57
CA MET A 1 -25.99 11.64 -11.73
C MET A 1 -24.74 10.84 -11.40
N SER A 2 -23.62 11.09 -12.09
CA SER A 2 -22.36 10.39 -11.82
C SER A 2 -21.86 10.86 -10.46
N ASN A 3 -21.79 9.97 -9.47
CA ASN A 3 -21.06 10.20 -8.22
C ASN A 3 -19.57 10.21 -8.59
N SER A 4 -19.09 11.32 -9.16
CA SER A 4 -17.68 11.50 -9.49
C SER A 4 -16.92 11.45 -8.17
N SER A 5 -16.34 10.29 -7.87
CA SER A 5 -15.49 10.08 -6.71
C SER A 5 -14.42 11.16 -6.73
N LEU A 6 -14.57 12.16 -5.87
CA LEU A 6 -13.64 13.27 -5.75
C LEU A 6 -12.25 12.68 -5.55
N ASN A 7 -11.30 13.03 -6.43
CA ASN A 7 -9.93 12.59 -6.27
C ASN A 7 -9.45 13.11 -4.91
N LYS A 8 -9.22 12.20 -3.95
CA LYS A 8 -8.85 12.56 -2.58
C LYS A 8 -7.36 12.90 -2.45
N LEU A 9 -6.55 12.58 -3.47
CA LEU A 9 -5.10 12.81 -3.44
C LEU A 9 -4.73 14.27 -3.19
N PRO A 10 -5.34 15.29 -3.83
CA PRO A 10 -5.03 16.69 -3.53
C PRO A 10 -5.33 17.09 -2.08
N ILE A 11 -6.37 16.51 -1.46
CA ILE A 11 -6.69 16.79 -0.05
C ILE A 11 -5.59 16.24 0.85
N TYR A 12 -5.15 15.00 0.62
CA TYR A 12 -4.07 14.40 1.41
C TYR A 12 -2.71 15.08 1.18
N ALA A 13 -2.45 15.57 -0.04
CA ALA A 13 -1.26 16.35 -0.34
C ALA A 13 -1.25 17.67 0.43
N ALA A 14 -2.39 18.37 0.48
CA ALA A 14 -2.54 19.60 1.27
C ALA A 14 -2.38 19.35 2.79
N LEU A 15 -2.72 18.15 3.27
CA LEU A 15 -2.48 17.71 4.65
C LEU A 15 -1.05 17.21 4.90
N GLY A 16 -0.21 17.13 3.85
CA GLY A 16 1.18 16.68 3.97
C GLY A 16 1.34 15.19 4.27
N VAL A 17 0.37 14.34 3.89
CA VAL A 17 0.48 12.89 4.12
C VAL A 17 1.61 12.34 3.23
N PRO A 18 2.71 11.81 3.81
CA PRO A 18 3.93 11.52 3.06
C PRO A 18 3.77 10.33 2.11
N GLU A 19 2.88 9.40 2.43
CA GLU A 19 2.73 8.14 1.71
C GLU A 19 1.27 7.67 1.76
N ILE A 20 0.71 7.28 0.61
CA ILE A 20 -0.65 6.75 0.48
C ILE A 20 -0.59 5.38 -0.15
N TRP A 21 -1.31 4.45 0.46
CA TRP A 21 -1.44 3.08 -0.01
C TRP A 21 -2.85 2.89 -0.57
N ARG A 22 -2.96 2.44 -1.83
CA ARG A 22 -4.25 2.22 -2.49
C ARG A 22 -4.31 0.81 -3.03
N TYR A 23 -5.32 0.07 -2.59
CA TYR A 23 -5.66 -1.23 -3.13
C TYR A 23 -7.01 -1.13 -3.84
N ASP A 24 -7.08 -1.47 -5.12
CA ASP A 24 -8.31 -1.40 -5.92
C ASP A 24 -9.06 -2.73 -6.01
N GLY A 25 -8.60 -3.76 -5.29
CA GLY A 25 -9.10 -5.13 -5.39
C GLY A 25 -8.23 -6.05 -6.24
N ASN A 26 -7.33 -5.50 -7.05
CA ASN A 26 -6.44 -6.24 -7.93
C ASN A 26 -4.97 -5.80 -7.80
N GLN A 27 -4.72 -4.50 -7.72
CA GLN A 27 -3.39 -3.89 -7.63
C GLN A 27 -3.25 -3.09 -6.34
N LEU A 28 -2.07 -3.19 -5.73
CA LEU A 28 -1.63 -2.36 -4.62
C LEU A 28 -0.61 -1.37 -5.19
N ILE A 29 -0.92 -0.08 -5.11
CA ILE A 29 0.00 1.00 -5.44
C ILE A 29 0.34 1.79 -4.19
N VAL A 30 1.58 2.26 -4.11
CA VAL A 30 2.01 3.24 -3.13
C VAL A 30 2.33 4.52 -3.86
N CYS A 31 1.80 5.62 -3.34
CA CYS A 31 2.09 6.95 -3.83
C CYS A 31 2.82 7.75 -2.76
N ILE A 32 3.98 8.31 -3.09
CA ILE A 32 4.78 9.14 -2.21
C ILE A 32 4.52 10.61 -2.55
N LEU A 33 4.33 11.43 -1.51
CA LEU A 33 4.19 12.87 -1.68
C LEU A 33 5.53 13.48 -2.07
N ASN A 34 5.57 14.10 -3.25
CA ASN A 34 6.69 14.88 -3.73
C ASN A 34 6.21 16.33 -3.98
N ASN A 35 6.68 17.25 -3.14
CA ASN A 35 6.21 18.63 -3.06
C ASN A 35 4.69 18.72 -2.81
N TYR A 36 3.90 18.84 -3.88
CA TYR A 36 2.45 19.03 -3.83
C TYR A 36 1.69 17.92 -4.57
N ASN A 37 2.38 16.91 -5.10
CA ASN A 37 1.77 15.85 -5.89
C ASN A 37 2.25 14.47 -5.45
N TYR A 38 1.39 13.48 -5.68
CA TYR A 38 1.71 12.08 -5.42
C TYR A 38 2.33 11.42 -6.65
N VAL A 39 3.41 10.68 -6.42
CA VAL A 39 4.12 9.89 -7.45
C VAL A 39 4.11 8.42 -7.03
N GLU A 40 3.77 7.53 -7.96
CA GLU A 40 3.80 6.09 -7.69
C GLU A 40 5.23 5.59 -7.45
N SER A 41 5.37 4.63 -6.54
CA SER A 41 6.65 4.04 -6.16
C SER A 41 6.54 2.54 -5.97
N ASP A 42 7.55 1.82 -6.45
CA ASP A 42 7.70 0.37 -6.25
C ASP A 42 8.14 -0.01 -4.83
N TYR A 43 8.61 0.98 -4.07
CA TYR A 43 9.10 0.83 -2.70
C TYR A 43 8.38 1.80 -1.75
N SER A 44 8.20 1.36 -0.50
CA SER A 44 7.66 2.22 0.55
C SER A 44 8.69 3.24 1.02
N LEU A 45 8.24 4.46 1.30
CA LEU A 45 9.06 5.47 1.97
C LEU A 45 9.27 5.10 3.45
N THR A 46 8.20 4.65 4.10
CA THR A 46 8.19 4.28 5.53
C THR A 46 8.95 2.98 5.79
N PHE A 47 8.92 2.05 4.82
CA PHE A 47 9.63 0.77 4.89
C PHE A 47 10.56 0.61 3.66
N PRO A 48 11.77 1.20 3.66
CA PRO A 48 12.63 1.24 2.47
C PRO A 48 13.05 -0.13 1.91
N TRP A 49 13.06 -1.16 2.76
CA TRP A 49 13.36 -2.55 2.39
C TRP A 49 12.16 -3.26 1.72
N LEU A 50 10.97 -2.67 1.79
CA LEU A 50 9.72 -3.28 1.38
C LEU A 50 9.37 -2.91 -0.06
N LYS A 51 9.47 -3.88 -0.96
CA LYS A 51 8.93 -3.78 -2.31
C LYS A 51 7.43 -4.06 -2.30
N ILE A 52 6.65 -3.17 -2.90
CA ILE A 52 5.17 -3.22 -2.84
C ILE A 52 4.61 -4.49 -3.52
N ALA A 53 5.27 -4.95 -4.58
CA ALA A 53 4.91 -6.18 -5.28
C ALA A 53 4.94 -7.43 -4.38
N ASP A 54 5.77 -7.45 -3.33
CA ASP A 54 5.90 -8.58 -2.42
C ASP A 54 4.68 -8.72 -1.49
N LEU A 55 3.86 -7.68 -1.38
CA LEU A 55 2.66 -7.66 -0.53
C LEU A 55 1.41 -8.20 -1.22
N LEU A 56 1.35 -8.11 -2.56
CA LEU A 56 0.21 -8.58 -3.35
C LEU A 56 -0.18 -10.03 -3.03
N PRO A 57 0.75 -10.99 -2.94
CA PRO A 57 0.41 -12.37 -2.58
C PRO A 57 -0.27 -12.49 -1.21
N PHE A 58 0.16 -11.71 -0.22
CA PHE A 58 -0.45 -11.72 1.11
C PHE A 58 -1.86 -11.14 1.08
N ILE A 59 -2.08 -10.03 0.36
CA ILE A 59 -3.44 -9.46 0.24
C ILE A 59 -4.39 -10.46 -0.43
N GLN A 60 -3.97 -11.07 -1.54
CA GLN A 60 -4.76 -12.09 -2.24
C GLN A 60 -5.00 -13.34 -1.40
N GLN A 61 -4.00 -13.76 -0.63
CA GLN A 61 -4.14 -14.90 0.27
C GLN A 61 -5.11 -14.60 1.41
N SER A 62 -5.11 -13.38 1.96
CA SER A 62 -6.04 -12.95 3.01
C SER A 62 -7.49 -13.05 2.54
N LEU A 63 -7.75 -12.60 1.30
CA LEU A 63 -9.08 -12.67 0.67
C LEU A 63 -9.56 -14.11 0.44
N LYS A 64 -8.66 -15.08 0.27
CA LYS A 64 -8.99 -16.50 -0.02
C LYS A 64 -9.01 -17.40 1.21
N GLN A 65 -8.03 -17.26 2.10
CA GLN A 65 -7.74 -18.20 3.20
C GLN A 65 -8.07 -17.62 4.58
N GLY A 66 -8.52 -16.37 4.63
CA GLY A 66 -8.79 -15.64 5.85
C GLY A 66 -7.56 -14.91 6.40
N GLU A 67 -7.87 -13.88 7.17
CA GLU A 67 -6.90 -12.92 7.69
C GLU A 67 -5.89 -13.56 8.66
N THR A 68 -6.37 -14.41 9.59
CA THR A 68 -5.55 -15.00 10.65
C THR A 68 -4.37 -15.82 10.13
N VAL A 69 -4.61 -16.70 9.16
CA VAL A 69 -3.57 -17.57 8.58
C VAL A 69 -2.55 -16.73 7.81
N THR A 70 -3.05 -15.74 7.09
CA THR A 70 -2.24 -14.86 6.25
C THR A 70 -1.35 -13.94 7.06
N LEU A 71 -1.88 -13.34 8.14
CA LEU A 71 -1.10 -12.51 9.07
C LEU A 71 0.03 -13.30 9.73
N LYS A 72 -0.19 -14.58 10.07
CA LYS A 72 0.87 -15.43 10.63
C LYS A 72 2.04 -15.60 9.66
N LYS A 73 1.75 -15.93 8.39
CA LYS A 73 2.77 -16.08 7.34
C LYS A 73 3.45 -14.75 7.03
N PHE A 74 2.69 -13.67 6.92
CA PHE A 74 3.21 -12.33 6.70
C PHE A 74 4.22 -11.94 7.77
N ARG A 75 3.89 -12.13 9.06
CA ARG A 75 4.83 -11.83 10.17
C ARG A 75 6.10 -12.65 10.11
N GLN A 76 6.03 -13.92 9.70
CA GLN A 76 7.22 -14.76 9.54
C GLN A 76 8.11 -14.25 8.40
N TRP A 77 7.52 -13.86 7.28
CA TRP A 77 8.23 -13.27 6.16
C TRP A 77 8.88 -11.93 6.51
N VAL A 78 8.16 -11.01 7.17
CA VAL A 78 8.74 -9.71 7.61
C VAL A 78 9.98 -9.91 8.46
N LYS A 79 9.96 -10.87 9.41
CA LYS A 79 11.13 -11.18 10.24
C LYS A 79 12.37 -11.54 9.44
N GLN A 80 12.21 -12.20 8.28
CA GLN A 80 13.34 -12.57 7.42
C GLN A 80 13.92 -11.37 6.64
N GLN A 81 13.14 -10.30 6.45
CA GLN A 81 13.58 -9.10 5.72
C GLN A 81 14.28 -8.08 6.62
N THR A 82 14.06 -8.15 7.94
CA THR A 82 14.63 -7.22 8.94
C THR A 82 15.73 -7.86 9.80
N SER A 83 16.14 -9.10 9.51
CA SER A 83 17.23 -9.80 10.22
C SER A 83 18.60 -9.54 9.61
#